data_AF-A0A662D033-F1
#
_entry.id   AF-A0A662D033-F1
#
_cell.length_a   1.000
_cell.length_b   1.000
_cell.length_c   1.000
_cell.angle_alpha   90.00
_cell.angle_beta   90.00
_cell.angle_gamma   90.00
#
_symmetry.space_group_name_H-M   'P 1'
#
loop_
_entity.id
_entity.type
_entity.pdbx_description
1 polymer ?
#
loop_
_entity_poly.entity_id
_entity_poly.type
_entity_poly.pdbx_seq_one_letter_code
_entity_poly.pdbx_strand_id
1 'polypeptide(L)'
;MEEKIKNQPLLILFSSGGDRRVLADYLRKEEFLVKAPPPSEIDQKILSTLSKWSLILLDETMAQKIGDKILDAKQKQEIFLPVIVFTSQATRVNYWFEAGYDNVLLLP
;
A
#
# COMPACT_ATOMS: atom_id res chain seq x y z
N MET A 1 -13.76 1.91 20.48
CA MET A 1 -13.79 1.95 19.00
C MET A 1 -12.38 1.97 18.41
N GLU A 2 -11.42 2.62 19.08
CA GLU A 2 -10.00 2.70 18.66
C GLU A 2 -9.25 1.35 18.64
N GLU A 3 -9.54 0.43 19.56
CA GLU A 3 -8.89 -0.90 19.60
C GLU A 3 -9.11 -1.75 18.33
N LYS A 4 -10.24 -1.60 17.63
CA LYS A 4 -10.54 -2.43 16.44
C LYS A 4 -9.66 -2.08 15.23
N ILE A 5 -9.15 -0.86 15.16
CA ILE A 5 -8.35 -0.38 14.01
C ILE A 5 -6.90 -0.90 14.12
N LYS A 6 -6.37 -1.01 15.34
CA LYS A 6 -4.97 -1.38 15.59
C LYS A 6 -4.63 -2.84 15.23
N ASN A 7 -5.61 -3.74 15.23
CA ASN A 7 -5.43 -5.13 14.80
C ASN A 7 -5.52 -5.36 13.28
N GLN A 8 -5.62 -4.29 12.48
CA GLN A 8 -5.76 -4.42 11.04
C GLN A 8 -4.38 -4.56 10.35
N PRO A 9 -4.18 -5.61 9.53
CA PRO A 9 -2.90 -5.85 8.88
C PRO A 9 -2.69 -4.89 7.70
N LEU A 10 -1.56 -4.17 7.70
CA LEU A 10 -1.15 -3.21 6.68
C LEU A 10 0.02 -3.76 5.86
N LEU A 11 0.00 -3.53 4.55
CA LEU A 11 1.08 -3.90 3.64
C LEU A 11 1.73 -2.65 3.04
N ILE A 12 3.05 -2.53 3.18
CA ILE A 12 3.84 -1.43 2.61
C ILE A 12 4.73 -1.98 1.49
N LEU A 13 4.45 -1.57 0.27
CA LEU A 13 5.18 -1.94 -0.94
C LEU A 13 5.89 -0.71 -1.49
N PHE A 14 6.93 -0.28 -0.79
CA PHE A 14 7.77 0.85 -1.18
C PHE A 14 9.10 0.34 -1.75
N SER A 15 9.54 0.95 -2.85
CA SER A 15 10.82 0.68 -3.49
C SER A 15 12.02 1.11 -2.62
N SER A 16 11.94 2.31 -2.04
CA SER A 16 12.96 2.88 -1.16
C SER A 16 13.04 2.13 0.17
N GLY A 17 14.23 1.63 0.51
CA GLY A 17 14.47 0.94 1.79
C GLY A 17 14.34 1.87 3.00
N GLY A 18 14.75 3.14 2.85
CA GLY A 18 14.67 4.15 3.90
C GLY A 18 13.21 4.50 4.23
N ASP A 19 12.46 4.93 3.23
CA ASP A 19 11.06 5.35 3.40
C ASP A 19 10.19 4.19 3.88
N ARG A 20 10.40 3.00 3.30
CA ARG A 20 9.72 1.77 3.75
C ARG A 20 9.96 1.51 5.23
N ARG A 21 11.20 1.65 5.70
CA ARG A 21 11.55 1.42 7.10
C ARG A 21 10.94 2.48 8.00
N VAL A 22 11.10 3.76 7.68
CA VAL A 22 10.58 4.88 8.48
C VAL A 22 9.07 4.75 8.66
N LEU A 23 8.33 4.52 7.58
CA LEU A 23 6.87 4.39 7.63
C LEU A 23 6.45 3.12 8.39
N ALA A 24 7.13 2.00 8.18
CA ALA A 24 6.82 0.76 8.89
C ALA A 24 7.09 0.87 10.39
N ASP A 25 8.18 1.51 10.80
CA ASP A 25 8.54 1.69 12.21
C ASP A 25 7.57 2.67 12.89
N TYR A 26 7.15 3.73 12.19
CA TYR A 26 6.11 4.63 12.67
C TYR A 26 4.77 3.91 12.90
N LEU A 27 4.26 3.20 11.89
CA LEU A 27 2.97 2.50 12.00
C LEU A 27 2.99 1.37 13.04
N ARG A 28 4.12 0.67 13.21
CA ARG A 28 4.27 -0.31 14.30
C ARG A 28 4.27 0.34 15.68
N LYS A 29 4.87 1.53 15.81
CA LYS A 29 4.84 2.30 17.07
C LYS A 29 3.41 2.72 17.42
N GLU A 30 2.59 2.99 16.42
CA GLU A 30 1.14 3.23 16.56
C GLU A 30 0.33 1.92 16.73
N GLU A 31 1.00 0.80 16.99
CA GLU A 31 0.44 -0.53 17.29
C GLU A 31 -0.26 -1.24 16.12
N PHE A 32 -0.02 -0.82 14.87
CA PHE A 32 -0.53 -1.52 13.70
C PHE A 32 0.30 -2.78 13.37
N LEU A 33 -0.39 -3.79 12.81
CA LEU A 33 0.26 -4.99 12.26
C LEU A 33 0.81 -4.70 10.86
N VAL A 34 2.11 -4.46 10.73
CA VAL A 34 2.71 -4.00 9.45
C VAL A 34 3.67 -5.02 8.83
N LYS A 35 3.41 -5.39 7.57
CA LYS A 35 4.34 -6.11 6.71
C LYS A 35 4.92 -5.17 5.65
N ALA A 36 6.25 -5.12 5.57
CA ALA A 36 6.97 -4.21 4.67
C ALA A 36 8.16 -4.94 4.01
N PRO A 37 7.91 -5.88 3.08
CA PRO A 37 8.96 -6.67 2.44
C PRO A 37 9.82 -5.78 1.53
N PRO A 38 11.11 -6.11 1.34
CA PRO A 38 11.91 -5.47 0.30
C PRO A 38 11.36 -5.82 -1.10
N PRO A 39 11.59 -4.99 -2.13
CA PRO A 39 11.03 -5.21 -3.46
C PRO A 39 11.45 -6.51 -4.12
N SER A 40 12.62 -7.04 -3.75
CA SER A 40 13.13 -8.34 -4.17
C SER A 40 12.32 -9.52 -3.66
N GLU A 41 11.56 -9.34 -2.58
CA GLU A 41 10.71 -10.37 -1.97
C GLU A 41 9.24 -10.26 -2.40
N ILE A 42 8.88 -9.26 -3.21
CA ILE A 42 7.51 -9.10 -3.71
C ILE A 42 7.30 -10.04 -4.89
N ASP A 43 6.81 -11.24 -4.58
CA ASP A 43 6.54 -12.31 -5.53
C ASP A 43 5.03 -12.61 -5.66
N GLN A 44 4.70 -13.64 -6.45
CA GLN A 44 3.31 -14.09 -6.59
C GLN A 44 2.69 -14.57 -5.29
N LYS A 45 3.50 -15.03 -4.31
CA LYS A 45 3.01 -15.49 -3.02
C LYS A 45 2.55 -14.31 -2.16
N ILE A 46 3.25 -13.18 -2.21
CA ILE A 46 2.76 -11.96 -1.55
C ILE A 46 1.49 -11.46 -2.23
N LEU A 47 1.47 -11.43 -3.57
CA LEU A 47 0.29 -10.98 -4.34
C LEU A 47 -0.93 -11.90 -4.20
N SER A 48 -0.77 -13.18 -3.87
CA SER A 48 -1.92 -14.06 -3.58
C SER A 48 -2.51 -13.84 -2.17
N THR A 49 -1.85 -13.05 -1.33
CA THR A 49 -2.33 -12.72 0.02
C THR A 49 -3.03 -11.36 0.10
N LEU A 50 -3.30 -10.70 -1.03
CA LEU A 50 -3.85 -9.33 -1.03
C LEU A 50 -5.14 -9.18 -0.21
N SER A 51 -6.00 -10.20 -0.23
CA SER A 51 -7.27 -10.23 0.53
C SER A 51 -7.11 -10.31 2.06
N LYS A 52 -5.89 -10.58 2.55
CA LYS A 52 -5.61 -10.63 3.99
C LYS A 52 -5.29 -9.25 4.56
N TRP A 53 -4.99 -8.27 3.71
CA TRP A 53 -4.61 -6.94 4.13
C TRP A 53 -5.83 -6.04 4.21
N SER A 54 -5.79 -5.10 5.13
CA SER A 54 -6.81 -4.06 5.31
C SER A 54 -6.48 -2.77 4.57
N LEU A 55 -5.22 -2.60 4.18
CA LEU A 55 -4.69 -1.43 3.48
C LEU A 55 -3.36 -1.78 2.81
N ILE A 56 -3.18 -1.28 1.59
CA ILE A 56 -1.93 -1.39 0.85
C ILE A 56 -1.41 0.01 0.54
N LEU A 57 -0.16 0.25 0.89
CA LEU A 57 0.55 1.50 0.61
C LEU A 57 1.63 1.25 -0.44
N LEU A 58 1.65 2.06 -1.49
CA LEU A 58 2.65 2.00 -2.56
C LEU A 58 3.34 3.35 -2.71
N ASP A 59 4.62 3.35 -3.10
CA ASP A 59 5.22 4.53 -3.72
C ASP A 59 4.99 4.52 -5.24
N GLU A 60 5.26 5.63 -5.93
CA GLU A 60 5.08 5.72 -7.39
C GLU A 60 5.78 4.57 -8.14
N THR A 61 7.01 4.24 -7.76
CA THR A 61 7.80 3.21 -8.43
C THR A 61 7.12 1.85 -8.37
N MET A 62 6.63 1.45 -7.20
CA MET A 62 5.93 0.19 -7.02
C MET A 62 4.54 0.24 -7.63
N ALA A 63 3.84 1.37 -7.55
CA ALA A 63 2.57 1.59 -8.22
C ALA A 63 2.67 1.38 -9.74
N GLN A 64 3.70 1.94 -10.39
CA GLN A 64 3.95 1.71 -11.81
C GLN A 64 4.31 0.25 -12.14
N LYS A 65 5.05 -0.43 -11.24
CA LYS A 65 5.57 -1.78 -11.51
C LYS A 65 4.53 -2.89 -11.32
N ILE A 66 3.70 -2.77 -10.28
CA ILE A 66 2.77 -3.83 -9.86
C ILE A 66 1.34 -3.35 -9.59
N GLY A 67 1.05 -2.06 -9.81
CA GLY A 67 -0.25 -1.45 -9.56
C GLY A 67 -1.40 -2.19 -10.23
N ASP A 68 -1.28 -2.45 -11.53
CA ASP A 68 -2.30 -3.16 -12.31
C ASP A 68 -2.70 -4.50 -11.65
N LYS A 69 -1.71 -5.28 -11.18
CA LYS A 69 -1.96 -6.56 -10.52
C LYS A 69 -2.71 -6.40 -9.20
N ILE A 70 -2.41 -5.34 -8.45
CA ILE A 70 -3.05 -5.05 -7.17
C ILE A 70 -4.49 -4.58 -7.40
N LEU A 71 -4.68 -3.70 -8.37
CA LEU A 71 -5.99 -3.14 -8.71
C LEU A 71 -6.91 -4.21 -9.33
N ASP A 72 -6.39 -5.06 -10.21
CA ASP A 72 -7.11 -6.24 -10.73
C ASP A 72 -7.54 -7.19 -9.60
N ALA A 73 -6.65 -7.42 -8.63
CA ALA A 73 -6.96 -8.26 -7.49
C ALA A 73 -7.99 -7.61 -6.55
N LYS A 74 -7.93 -6.30 -6.36
CA LYS A 74 -8.91 -5.52 -5.60
C LYS A 74 -10.31 -5.62 -6.21
N GLN A 75 -10.43 -5.46 -7.54
CA GLN A 75 -11.72 -5.53 -8.22
C GLN A 75 -12.41 -6.89 -8.11
N LYS A 76 -11.65 -7.97 -7.87
CA LYS A 76 -12.16 -9.34 -7.71
C LYS A 76 -12.56 -9.67 -6.27
N GLN A 77 -12.34 -8.77 -5.33
CA GLN A 77 -12.68 -9.00 -3.92
C GLN A 77 -14.08 -8.49 -3.60
N GLU A 78 -14.80 -9.26 -2.78
CA GLU A 78 -16.10 -8.85 -2.23
C GLU A 78 -15.96 -7.79 -1.13
N ILE A 79 -14.78 -7.70 -0.51
CA ILE A 79 -14.48 -6.76 0.57
C ILE A 79 -13.67 -5.60 0.01
N PHE A 80 -13.97 -4.39 0.48
CA PHE A 80 -13.23 -3.19 0.14
C PHE A 80 -11.77 -3.28 0.61
N LEU A 81 -10.83 -3.23 -0.33
CA LEU A 81 -9.39 -3.19 -0.08
C LEU A 81 -8.84 -1.82 -0.52
N PRO A 82 -8.58 -0.89 0.43
CA PRO A 82 -8.01 0.39 0.10
C PRO A 82 -6.55 0.27 -0.34
N VAL A 83 -6.21 0.97 -1.41
CA VAL A 83 -4.89 1.04 -2.03
C VAL A 83 -4.52 2.52 -2.19
N ILE A 84 -3.49 2.95 -1.47
CA ILE A 84 -3.04 4.34 -1.43
C ILE A 84 -1.66 4.43 -2.08
N VAL A 85 -1.48 5.43 -2.94
CA VAL A 85 -0.19 5.72 -3.56
C VAL A 85 0.43 6.99 -2.97
N PHE A 86 1.74 6.94 -2.74
CA PHE A 86 2.55 8.06 -2.30
C PHE A 86 3.33 8.60 -3.49
N THR A 87 3.25 9.91 -3.70
CA THR A 87 3.85 10.60 -4.85
C THR A 87 4.49 11.91 -4.40
N SER A 88 5.59 12.30 -5.03
CA SER A 88 6.17 13.64 -4.87
C SER A 88 5.67 14.61 -5.95
N GLN A 89 4.91 14.11 -6.92
CA GLN A 89 4.44 14.86 -8.08
C GLN A 89 2.98 15.26 -7.90
N ALA A 90 2.75 16.46 -7.37
CA ALA A 90 1.40 17.03 -7.23
C ALA A 90 0.60 17.04 -8.55
N THR A 91 1.28 17.17 -9.70
CA THR A 91 0.64 17.14 -11.02
C THR A 91 0.05 15.79 -11.41
N ARG A 92 0.44 14.70 -10.71
CA ARG A 92 0.00 13.32 -11.01
C ARG A 92 -1.14 12.82 -10.13
N VAL A 93 -1.68 13.65 -9.24
CA VAL A 93 -2.73 13.22 -8.30
C VAL A 93 -3.96 12.66 -9.05
N ASN A 94 -4.46 13.36 -10.07
CA ASN A 94 -5.64 12.91 -10.83
C ASN A 94 -5.38 11.59 -11.58
N TYR A 95 -4.17 11.42 -12.13
CA TYR A 95 -3.79 10.19 -12.83
C TYR A 95 -3.97 8.96 -11.95
N TRP A 96 -3.60 9.05 -10.67
CA TRP A 96 -3.73 7.92 -9.75
C TRP A 96 -5.18 7.61 -9.37
N PHE A 97 -6.01 8.64 -9.20
CA PHE A 97 -7.44 8.42 -8.96
C PHE A 97 -8.14 7.79 -10.16
N GLU A 98 -7.85 8.27 -11.38
CA GLU A 98 -8.36 7.69 -12.63
C GLU A 98 -7.93 6.24 -12.82
N ALA A 99 -6.73 5.88 -12.35
CA ALA A 99 -6.25 4.50 -12.36
C ALA A 99 -6.95 3.59 -11.33
N GLY A 100 -7.72 4.13 -10.38
CA GLY A 100 -8.49 3.34 -9.40
C GLY A 100 -7.89 3.20 -8.01
N TYR A 101 -6.87 4.00 -7.69
CA TYR A 101 -6.36 4.16 -6.32
C TYR A 101 -7.37 4.95 -5.47
N ASP A 102 -7.49 4.60 -4.19
CA ASP A 102 -8.50 5.20 -3.31
C ASP A 102 -8.05 6.52 -2.70
N ASN A 103 -6.73 6.72 -2.59
CA ASN A 103 -6.15 7.96 -2.10
C ASN A 103 -4.73 8.16 -2.61
N VAL A 104 -4.29 9.42 -2.58
CA VAL A 104 -2.96 9.85 -2.97
C VAL A 104 -2.37 10.69 -1.85
N LEU A 105 -1.21 10.29 -1.34
CA LEU A 105 -0.49 11.06 -0.33
C LEU A 105 0.71 11.74 -0.98
N LEU A 106 0.77 13.06 -0.81
CA LEU A 106 1.89 13.86 -1.28
C LEU A 106 3.01 13.81 -0.25
N LEU A 107 4.17 13.32 -0.68
CA LEU A 107 5.39 13.45 0.08
C LEU A 107 5.94 14.88 -0.10
N PRO A 108 6.46 15.50 0.97
CA PRO A 108 7.04 16.84 0.91
C PRO A 108 8.31 16.90 0.05
#